data_AF-A0A948X7E8-F1
#
_entry.id   AF-A0A948X7E8-F1
#
_cell.length_a   1.000
_cell.length_b   1.000
_cell.length_c   1.000
_cell.angle_alpha   90.00
_cell.angle_beta   90.00
_cell.angle_gamma   90.00
#
_symmetry.space_group_name_H-M   'P 1'
#
loop_
_entity.id
_entity.type
_entity.pdbx_description
1 polymer ?
#
loop_
_entity_poly.entity_id
_entity_poly.type
_entity_poly.pdbx_seq_one_letter_code
_entity_poly.pdbx_strand_id
1 'polypeptide(L)'
;DFNVLALETPFEVPIQTGQELHLITGKIDRVDKTPEGVLEVIDYKTAKKMPSQEAVDKDLQLAVYHLGVANRWPSLAQDNRPLKTSLYFLKHGEKLSTTRTPQDLAATKASIIKDFEIISRAAKDAKFSPTPNALCDWCEFQKSCPYFKHKFKEEKIFFNDQDVKALIGEYTKLNQEIDERDQRLKEIKTDMSKFMDQEGLERLFGDDGYITRQAIQRFKYDKETLRMILEPLGRWQDVLKVDDVKLKKVAKELPADKRAKIETARQLDKEYKILSLKKSASSQGGGAGKK
;
A
#
# COMPACT_ATOMS: atom_id res chain seq x y z
N ASP A 1 11.62 -45.98 -24.17
CA ASP A 1 11.58 -45.93 -22.70
C ASP A 1 12.79 -45.19 -22.15
N PHE A 2 12.59 -44.06 -21.49
CA PHE A 2 13.64 -43.38 -20.72
C PHE A 2 13.58 -43.88 -19.27
N ASN A 3 14.74 -44.09 -18.65
CA ASN A 3 14.80 -44.46 -17.24
C ASN A 3 15.16 -43.24 -16.41
N VAL A 4 14.23 -42.75 -15.60
CA VAL A 4 14.46 -41.62 -14.70
C VAL A 4 15.40 -42.07 -13.59
N LEU A 5 16.62 -41.52 -13.56
CA LEU A 5 17.62 -41.87 -12.54
C LEU A 5 17.50 -41.00 -11.30
N ALA A 6 17.17 -39.73 -11.48
CA ALA A 6 17.14 -38.76 -10.40
C ALA A 6 16.15 -37.64 -10.71
N LEU A 7 15.55 -37.11 -9.66
CA LEU A 7 14.72 -35.90 -9.69
C LEU A 7 15.21 -34.97 -8.60
N GLU A 8 15.08 -33.66 -8.84
CA GLU A 8 15.25 -32.63 -7.81
C GLU A 8 16.56 -32.82 -7.02
N THR A 9 17.64 -33.11 -7.75
CA THR A 9 18.88 -33.61 -7.17
C THR A 9 19.86 -32.46 -6.94
N PRO A 10 20.40 -32.29 -5.72
CA PRO A 10 21.40 -31.27 -5.46
C PRO A 10 22.72 -31.62 -6.15
N PHE A 11 23.45 -30.60 -6.58
CA PHE A 11 24.79 -30.74 -7.12
C PHE A 11 25.72 -29.66 -6.57
N GLU A 12 27.01 -29.96 -6.65
CA GLU A 12 28.08 -29.04 -6.32
C GLU A 12 29.11 -29.07 -7.45
N VAL A 13 29.66 -27.91 -7.78
CA VAL A 13 30.79 -27.75 -8.70
C VAL A 13 31.89 -27.01 -7.94
N PRO A 14 32.92 -27.72 -7.45
CA PRO A 14 34.10 -27.09 -6.87
C PRO A 14 34.93 -26.41 -7.96
N ILE A 15 35.24 -25.13 -7.75
CA ILE A 15 36.09 -24.31 -8.61
C ILE A 15 37.19 -23.69 -7.75
N GLN A 16 38.45 -24.03 -8.04
CA GLN A 16 39.61 -23.50 -7.34
C GLN A 16 40.11 -22.22 -8.02
N THR A 17 40.32 -21.15 -7.25
CA THR A 17 40.88 -19.85 -7.67
C THR A 17 42.07 -19.48 -6.79
N GLY A 18 43.28 -19.82 -7.25
CA GLY A 18 44.47 -19.69 -6.41
C GLY A 18 44.37 -20.58 -5.17
N GLN A 19 44.30 -19.97 -3.97
CA GLN A 19 44.15 -20.69 -2.70
C GLN A 19 42.68 -20.84 -2.24
N GLU A 20 41.74 -20.15 -2.88
CA GLU A 20 40.33 -20.19 -2.49
C GLU A 20 39.57 -21.28 -3.26
N LEU A 21 38.65 -21.95 -2.57
CA LEU A 21 37.70 -22.90 -3.15
C LEU A 21 36.31 -22.27 -3.17
N HIS A 22 35.78 -22.06 -4.37
CA HIS A 22 34.39 -21.65 -4.55
C HIS A 22 33.53 -22.87 -4.90
N LEU A 23 32.36 -22.97 -4.27
CA LEU A 23 31.38 -24.01 -4.55
C LEU A 23 30.17 -23.40 -5.23
N ILE A 24 29.97 -23.74 -6.51
CA ILE A 24 28.69 -23.49 -7.17
C ILE A 24 27.76 -24.61 -6.78
N THR A 25 26.63 -24.27 -6.17
CA THR A 25 25.62 -25.24 -5.74
C THR A 25 24.31 -24.95 -6.44
N GLY A 26 23.48 -25.98 -6.57
CA GLY A 26 22.16 -25.85 -7.14
C GLY A 26 21.42 -27.17 -7.13
N LYS A 27 20.31 -27.20 -7.85
CA LYS A 27 19.43 -28.35 -7.96
C LYS A 27 19.11 -28.62 -9.43
N ILE A 28 19.17 -29.88 -9.82
CA ILE A 28 18.79 -30.38 -11.14
C ILE A 28 17.37 -30.92 -11.05
N ASP A 29 16.47 -30.46 -11.93
CA ASP A 29 15.08 -30.90 -11.93
C ASP A 29 14.96 -32.41 -12.22
N ARG A 30 15.67 -32.90 -13.24
CA ARG A 30 15.60 -34.30 -13.66
C ARG A 30 16.85 -34.79 -14.37
N VAL A 31 17.21 -36.05 -14.13
CA VAL A 31 18.26 -36.79 -14.83
C VAL A 31 17.70 -38.11 -15.33
N ASP A 32 17.79 -38.32 -16.64
CA ASP A 32 17.39 -39.54 -17.31
C ASP A 32 18.61 -40.30 -17.84
N LYS A 33 18.44 -41.61 -18.00
CA LYS A 33 19.31 -42.45 -18.82
C LYS A 33 18.57 -42.87 -20.08
N THR A 34 19.12 -42.54 -21.23
CA THR A 34 18.56 -42.94 -22.52
C THR A 34 18.78 -44.44 -22.76
N PRO A 35 18.05 -45.07 -23.70
CA PRO A 35 18.26 -46.46 -24.08
C PRO A 35 19.71 -46.77 -24.50
N GLU A 36 20.39 -45.80 -25.11
CA GLU A 36 21.80 -45.88 -25.53
C GLU A 36 22.78 -45.74 -24.36
N GLY A 37 22.27 -45.57 -23.13
CA GLY A 37 23.05 -45.42 -21.91
C GLY A 37 23.62 -44.03 -21.66
N VAL A 38 23.24 -43.05 -22.48
CA VAL A 38 23.64 -41.63 -22.35
C VAL A 38 22.85 -41.00 -21.22
N LEU A 39 23.48 -40.14 -20.41
CA LEU A 39 22.75 -39.36 -19.43
C LEU A 39 22.19 -38.08 -20.06
N GLU A 40 20.98 -37.71 -19.68
CA GLU A 40 20.34 -36.48 -20.09
C GLU A 40 19.82 -35.73 -18.86
N VAL A 41 20.31 -34.51 -18.65
CA VAL A 41 19.72 -33.55 -17.70
C VAL A 41 18.58 -32.82 -18.39
N ILE A 42 17.44 -32.73 -17.73
CA ILE A 42 16.27 -32.01 -18.22
C ILE A 42 15.88 -30.96 -17.19
N ASP A 43 15.87 -29.70 -17.60
CA ASP A 43 15.37 -28.55 -16.84
C ASP A 43 14.03 -28.10 -17.45
N TYR A 44 13.00 -27.95 -16.62
CA TYR A 44 11.66 -27.62 -17.09
C TYR A 44 11.47 -26.11 -17.15
N LYS A 45 11.07 -25.60 -18.31
CA LYS A 45 10.79 -24.17 -18.53
C LYS A 45 9.30 -23.93 -18.82
N THR A 46 8.74 -22.91 -18.16
CA THR A 46 7.35 -22.45 -18.35
C THR A 46 7.26 -21.14 -19.16
N ALA A 47 8.40 -20.67 -19.68
CA ALA A 47 8.48 -19.45 -20.48
C ALA A 47 7.61 -19.53 -21.74
N LYS A 48 7.01 -18.40 -22.15
CA LYS A 48 6.18 -18.33 -23.36
C LYS A 48 7.01 -18.33 -24.64
N LYS A 49 8.21 -17.76 -24.63
CA LYS A 49 9.12 -17.72 -25.79
C LYS A 49 10.19 -18.79 -25.63
N MET A 50 10.53 -19.47 -26.71
CA MET A 50 11.69 -20.36 -26.76
C MET A 50 12.92 -19.59 -27.27
N PRO A 51 14.11 -19.84 -26.70
CA PRO A 51 15.36 -19.32 -27.24
C PRO A 51 15.72 -20.01 -28.57
N SER A 52 16.67 -19.43 -29.31
CA SER A 52 17.25 -20.12 -30.46
C SER A 52 18.18 -21.26 -30.01
N GLN A 53 18.45 -22.21 -30.90
CA GLN A 53 19.37 -23.31 -30.59
C GLN A 53 20.78 -22.77 -30.24
N GLU A 54 21.26 -21.73 -30.93
CA GLU A 54 22.58 -21.16 -30.63
C GLU A 54 22.67 -20.54 -29.23
N ALA A 55 21.55 -20.04 -28.70
CA ALA A 55 21.50 -19.54 -27.33
C ALA A 55 21.54 -20.68 -26.31
N VAL A 56 20.83 -21.79 -26.56
CA VAL A 56 20.89 -23.00 -25.74
C VAL A 56 22.29 -23.61 -25.75
N ASP A 57 22.93 -23.65 -26.92
CA ASP A 57 24.30 -24.09 -27.11
C ASP A 57 25.33 -23.18 -26.44
N LYS A 58 24.94 -22.03 -25.87
CA LYS A 58 25.82 -21.13 -25.10
C LYS A 58 25.31 -20.89 -23.69
N ASP A 59 24.26 -21.59 -23.29
CA ASP A 59 23.63 -21.40 -21.99
C ASP A 59 24.55 -21.87 -20.85
N LEU A 60 24.83 -20.93 -19.93
CA LEU A 60 25.68 -21.15 -18.77
C LEU A 60 25.04 -22.12 -17.76
N GLN A 61 23.71 -22.04 -17.56
CA GLN A 61 23.00 -22.91 -16.62
C GLN A 61 23.18 -24.38 -17.04
N LEU A 62 22.99 -24.68 -18.32
CA LEU A 62 23.18 -26.02 -18.86
C LEU A 62 24.63 -26.51 -18.78
N ALA A 63 25.61 -25.62 -18.98
CA ALA A 63 27.02 -25.97 -18.82
C ALA A 63 27.37 -26.26 -17.34
N VAL A 64 26.82 -25.48 -16.39
CA VAL A 64 26.97 -25.72 -14.95
C VAL A 64 26.31 -27.04 -14.53
N TYR A 65 25.14 -27.38 -15.06
CA TYR A 65 24.53 -28.69 -14.82
C TYR A 65 25.40 -29.84 -15.33
N HIS A 66 26.01 -29.67 -16.51
CA HIS A 66 26.97 -30.66 -17.01
C HIS A 66 28.11 -30.86 -16.02
N LEU A 67 28.72 -29.78 -15.54
CA LEU A 67 29.80 -29.84 -14.54
C LEU A 67 29.35 -30.48 -13.22
N GLY A 68 28.14 -30.16 -12.75
CA GLY A 68 27.58 -30.72 -11.51
C GLY A 68 27.35 -32.22 -11.59
N VAL A 69 26.79 -32.69 -12.70
CA VAL A 69 26.60 -34.13 -12.98
C VAL A 69 27.94 -34.84 -13.11
N ALA A 70 28.90 -34.26 -13.83
CA ALA A 70 30.24 -34.82 -13.97
C ALA A 70 30.99 -34.90 -12.62
N ASN A 71 30.79 -33.92 -11.72
CA ASN A 71 31.34 -33.97 -10.38
C ASN A 71 30.66 -35.04 -9.50
N ARG A 72 29.33 -35.18 -9.61
CA ARG A 72 28.55 -36.15 -8.85
C ARG A 72 28.80 -37.60 -9.28
N TRP A 73 29.03 -37.83 -10.57
CA TRP A 73 29.38 -39.14 -11.13
C TRP A 73 30.69 -39.04 -11.94
N PRO A 74 31.86 -39.06 -11.26
CA PRO A 74 33.17 -38.87 -11.89
C PRO A 74 33.49 -39.86 -13.00
N SER A 75 32.90 -41.06 -12.97
CA SER A 75 33.07 -42.07 -14.03
C SER A 75 32.58 -41.58 -15.39
N LEU A 76 31.62 -40.65 -15.44
CA LEU A 76 31.17 -40.05 -16.70
C LEU A 76 32.30 -39.27 -17.38
N ALA A 77 33.06 -38.50 -16.60
CA ALA A 77 34.19 -37.73 -17.10
C ALA A 77 35.39 -38.62 -17.43
N GLN A 78 35.69 -39.61 -16.58
CA GLN A 78 36.79 -40.55 -16.78
C GLN A 78 36.61 -41.41 -18.04
N ASP A 79 35.39 -41.89 -18.29
CA ASP A 79 35.06 -42.72 -19.44
C ASP A 79 34.71 -41.91 -20.70
N ASN A 80 34.83 -40.58 -20.64
CA ASN A 80 34.43 -39.64 -21.70
C ASN A 80 33.00 -39.92 -22.23
N ARG A 81 32.08 -40.29 -21.33
CA ARG A 81 30.70 -40.61 -21.70
C ARG A 81 29.97 -39.32 -22.07
N PRO A 82 29.19 -39.31 -23.16
CA PRO A 82 28.42 -38.14 -23.53
C PRO A 82 27.37 -37.83 -22.45
N LEU A 83 27.21 -36.55 -22.16
CA LEU A 83 26.17 -36.01 -21.30
C LEU A 83 25.42 -34.92 -22.06
N LYS A 84 24.13 -35.12 -22.17
CA LYS A 84 23.19 -34.20 -22.81
C LYS A 84 22.53 -33.33 -21.75
N THR A 85 22.36 -32.05 -22.03
CA THR A 85 21.61 -31.13 -21.17
C THR A 85 20.53 -30.47 -22.01
N SER A 86 19.32 -30.38 -21.45
CA SER A 86 18.13 -30.05 -22.20
C SER A 86 17.21 -29.10 -21.43
N LEU A 87 16.62 -28.17 -22.15
CA LEU A 87 15.50 -27.35 -21.69
C LEU A 87 14.22 -27.92 -22.27
N TYR A 88 13.28 -28.32 -21.42
CA TYR A 88 11.97 -28.79 -21.86
C TYR A 88 10.91 -27.72 -21.61
N PHE A 89 10.38 -27.15 -22.70
CA PHE A 89 9.40 -26.07 -22.66
C PHE A 89 7.98 -26.63 -22.61
N LEU A 90 7.44 -26.73 -21.40
CA LEU A 90 6.15 -27.39 -21.12
C LEU A 90 4.98 -26.81 -21.92
N LYS A 91 4.98 -25.50 -22.20
CA LYS A 91 3.92 -24.85 -22.98
C LYS A 91 3.92 -25.21 -24.46
N HIS A 92 5.09 -25.53 -25.00
CA HIS A 92 5.28 -25.87 -26.41
C HIS A 92 5.32 -27.38 -26.62
N GLY A 93 5.58 -28.15 -25.56
CA GLY A 93 5.81 -29.59 -25.67
C GLY A 93 7.12 -29.92 -26.39
N GLU A 94 8.05 -28.96 -26.49
CA GLU A 94 9.30 -29.08 -27.22
C GLU A 94 10.52 -29.05 -26.30
N LYS A 95 11.53 -29.83 -26.66
CA LYS A 95 12.80 -29.95 -25.94
C LYS A 95 13.94 -29.44 -26.81
N LEU A 96 14.69 -28.47 -26.31
CA LEU A 96 15.94 -28.01 -26.91
C LEU A 96 17.10 -28.61 -26.13
N SER A 97 18.10 -29.12 -26.84
CA SER A 97 19.17 -29.91 -26.24
C SER A 97 20.53 -29.46 -26.73
N THR A 98 21.53 -29.56 -25.87
CA THR A 98 22.93 -29.32 -26.21
C THR A 98 23.82 -30.39 -25.59
N THR A 99 24.99 -30.59 -26.17
CA THR A 99 26.11 -31.33 -25.58
C THR A 99 27.28 -30.38 -25.37
N ARG A 100 28.23 -30.74 -24.50
CA ARG A 100 29.43 -29.94 -24.24
C ARG A 100 30.67 -30.77 -24.48
N THR A 101 31.62 -30.23 -25.22
CA THR A 101 32.96 -30.82 -25.33
C THR A 101 33.78 -30.50 -24.08
N PRO A 102 34.85 -31.27 -23.80
CA PRO A 102 35.78 -30.93 -22.72
C PRO A 102 36.34 -29.49 -22.83
N GLN A 103 36.55 -29.01 -24.05
CA GLN A 103 37.01 -27.65 -24.36
C GLN A 103 35.96 -26.60 -23.97
N ASP A 104 34.68 -26.84 -24.28
CA ASP A 104 33.58 -25.92 -23.90
C ASP A 104 33.46 -25.81 -22.37
N LEU A 105 33.61 -26.93 -21.66
CA LEU A 105 33.55 -26.98 -20.21
C LEU A 105 34.75 -26.27 -19.58
N ALA A 106 35.94 -26.44 -20.14
CA ALA A 106 37.14 -25.73 -19.70
C ALA A 106 36.98 -24.21 -19.90
N ALA A 107 36.45 -23.78 -21.05
CA ALA A 107 36.16 -22.36 -21.31
C ALA A 107 35.09 -21.81 -20.35
N THR A 108 34.04 -22.60 -20.06
CA THR A 108 33.00 -22.24 -19.08
C THR A 108 33.61 -22.03 -17.70
N LYS A 109 34.45 -22.97 -17.22
CA LYS A 109 35.15 -22.85 -15.93
C LYS A 109 36.03 -21.59 -15.89
N ALA A 110 36.77 -21.31 -16.96
CA ALA A 110 37.59 -20.11 -17.05
C ALA A 110 36.76 -18.81 -16.98
N SER A 111 35.60 -18.78 -17.64
CA SER A 111 34.66 -17.64 -17.55
C SER A 111 34.14 -17.46 -16.13
N ILE A 112 33.73 -18.54 -15.46
CA ILE A 112 33.27 -18.52 -14.07
C ILE A 112 34.35 -18.00 -13.12
N ILE A 113 35.61 -18.43 -13.29
CA ILE A 113 36.74 -17.95 -12.50
C ILE A 113 36.89 -16.43 -12.64
N LYS A 114 36.82 -15.92 -13.87
CA LYS A 114 36.86 -14.47 -14.14
C LYS A 114 35.69 -13.74 -13.48
N ASP A 115 34.50 -14.32 -13.49
CA ASP A 115 33.33 -13.75 -12.81
C ASP A 115 33.56 -13.69 -11.29
N PHE A 116 34.14 -14.71 -10.67
CA PHE A 116 34.53 -14.67 -9.25
C PHE A 116 35.53 -13.57 -8.96
N GLU A 117 36.56 -13.39 -9.79
CA GLU A 117 37.52 -12.29 -9.62
C GLU A 117 36.86 -10.91 -9.69
N ILE A 118 35.91 -10.73 -10.63
CA ILE A 118 35.12 -9.49 -10.75
C ILE A 118 34.28 -9.26 -9.49
N ILE A 119 33.59 -10.29 -9.01
CA ILE A 119 32.75 -10.23 -7.82
C ILE A 119 33.60 -9.90 -6.58
N SER A 120 34.71 -10.60 -6.38
CA SER A 120 35.62 -10.38 -5.25
C SER A 120 36.20 -8.97 -5.24
N ARG A 121 36.58 -8.45 -6.42
CA ARG A 121 37.05 -7.07 -6.56
C ARG A 121 35.94 -6.05 -6.23
N ALA A 122 34.74 -6.25 -6.77
CA ALA A 122 33.60 -5.37 -6.50
C ALA A 122 33.24 -5.35 -5.01
N ALA A 123 33.29 -6.51 -4.34
CA ALA A 123 33.06 -6.62 -2.90
C ALA A 123 34.14 -5.90 -2.08
N LYS A 124 35.42 -6.07 -2.43
CA LYS A 124 36.55 -5.38 -1.77
C LYS A 124 36.47 -3.86 -1.90
N ASP A 125 36.15 -3.37 -3.09
CA ASP A 125 36.08 -1.94 -3.39
C ASP A 125 34.71 -1.32 -3.01
N ALA A 126 33.78 -2.13 -2.50
CA ALA A 126 32.37 -1.79 -2.27
C ALA A 126 31.71 -1.10 -3.49
N LYS A 127 32.12 -1.49 -4.70
CA LYS A 127 31.75 -0.83 -5.96
C LYS A 127 31.04 -1.81 -6.89
N PHE A 128 29.72 -1.74 -6.87
CA PHE A 128 28.83 -2.56 -7.70
C PHE A 128 28.28 -1.71 -8.85
N SER A 129 29.07 -1.55 -9.91
CA SER A 129 28.65 -0.78 -11.08
C SER A 129 27.49 -1.47 -11.81
N PRO A 130 26.31 -0.83 -11.93
CA PRO A 130 25.17 -1.44 -12.60
C PRO A 130 25.35 -1.42 -14.12
N THR A 131 24.90 -2.48 -14.79
CA THR A 131 24.84 -2.60 -16.25
C THR A 131 23.38 -2.57 -16.70
N PRO A 132 22.88 -1.44 -17.25
CA PRO A 132 21.51 -1.35 -17.73
C PRO A 132 21.20 -2.41 -18.80
N ASN A 133 20.03 -3.04 -18.70
CA ASN A 133 19.55 -4.03 -19.66
C ASN A 133 18.00 -4.08 -19.65
N ALA A 134 17.40 -4.96 -20.45
CA ALA A 134 15.95 -5.09 -20.57
C ALA A 134 15.23 -5.52 -19.28
N LEU A 135 15.94 -6.06 -18.29
CA LEU A 135 15.37 -6.42 -16.99
C LEU A 135 15.25 -5.21 -16.05
N CYS A 136 15.85 -4.06 -16.39
CA CYS A 136 15.81 -2.89 -15.53
C CYS A 136 14.38 -2.46 -15.18
N ASP A 137 13.42 -2.58 -16.11
CA ASP A 137 12.02 -2.20 -15.89
C ASP A 137 11.30 -3.04 -14.81
N TRP A 138 11.85 -4.23 -14.50
CA TRP A 138 11.32 -5.17 -13.51
C TRP A 138 12.19 -5.23 -12.24
N CYS A 139 13.23 -4.39 -12.15
CA CYS A 139 14.19 -4.42 -11.05
C CYS A 139 13.64 -3.73 -9.79
N GLU A 140 13.59 -4.45 -8.68
CA GLU A 140 13.10 -3.92 -7.38
C GLU A 140 14.00 -2.81 -6.80
N PHE A 141 15.26 -2.75 -7.24
CA PHE A 141 16.26 -1.78 -6.75
C PHE A 141 16.27 -0.46 -7.54
N GLN A 142 15.27 -0.19 -8.39
CA GLN A 142 15.19 1.04 -9.17
C GLN A 142 15.28 2.33 -8.31
N LYS A 143 14.74 2.33 -7.08
CA LYS A 143 14.77 3.49 -6.17
C LYS A 143 16.19 3.90 -5.76
N SER A 144 17.09 2.94 -5.56
CA SER A 144 18.49 3.18 -5.20
C SER A 144 19.44 3.17 -6.40
N CYS A 145 19.02 2.58 -7.51
CA CYS A 145 19.84 2.47 -8.73
C CYS A 145 20.21 3.84 -9.29
N PRO A 146 21.49 4.13 -9.59
CA PRO A 146 21.92 5.43 -10.09
C PRO A 146 21.27 5.83 -11.44
N TYR A 147 20.85 4.86 -12.26
CA TYR A 147 20.16 5.12 -13.52
C TYR A 147 18.66 5.47 -13.35
N PHE A 148 18.03 5.03 -12.26
CA PHE A 148 16.58 5.13 -12.06
C PHE A 148 16.16 6.03 -10.90
N LYS A 149 17.02 6.24 -9.89
CA LYS A 149 16.71 6.96 -8.65
C LYS A 149 16.11 8.36 -8.84
N HIS A 150 16.40 9.03 -9.96
CA HIS A 150 15.81 10.34 -10.28
C HIS A 150 14.30 10.27 -10.52
N LYS A 151 13.76 9.13 -11.01
CA LYS A 151 12.33 8.89 -11.20
C LYS A 151 11.58 8.75 -9.87
N PHE A 152 12.30 8.47 -8.79
CA PHE A 152 11.74 8.18 -7.46
C PHE A 152 12.09 9.27 -6.44
N LYS A 153 12.49 10.47 -6.89
CA LYS A 153 12.67 11.60 -5.98
C LYS A 153 11.33 11.98 -5.38
N GLU A 154 11.16 11.65 -4.10
CA GLU A 154 10.11 12.25 -3.28
C GLU A 154 10.33 13.77 -3.25
N GLU A 155 9.28 14.54 -3.51
CA GLU A 155 9.32 15.99 -3.35
C GLU A 155 9.60 16.29 -1.87
N LYS A 156 10.85 16.64 -1.57
CA LYS A 156 11.19 17.17 -0.26
C LYS A 156 10.52 18.52 -0.14
N ILE A 157 9.51 18.60 0.71
CA ILE A 157 8.90 19.87 1.08
C ILE A 157 9.97 20.65 1.87
N PHE A 158 10.61 21.61 1.20
CA PHE A 158 11.68 22.41 1.78
C PHE A 158 11.06 23.66 2.39
N PHE A 159 10.52 23.56 3.61
CA PHE A 159 10.23 24.74 4.42
C PHE A 159 11.51 25.15 5.14
N ASN A 160 11.95 26.39 4.95
CA ASN A 160 12.93 27.01 5.83
C ASN A 160 12.22 27.72 6.99
N ASP A 161 12.98 28.15 8.01
CA ASP A 161 12.44 28.84 9.18
C ASP A 161 11.66 30.13 8.84
N GLN A 162 12.00 30.82 7.74
CA GLN A 162 11.26 32.00 7.30
C GLN A 162 9.89 31.62 6.71
N ASP A 163 9.82 30.53 5.94
CA ASP A 163 8.56 30.05 5.36
C ASP A 163 7.57 29.65 6.45
N VAL A 164 8.06 28.95 7.49
CA VAL A 164 7.23 28.57 8.64
C VAL A 164 6.76 29.79 9.41
N LYS A 165 7.63 30.79 9.63
CA LYS A 165 7.27 32.05 10.30
C LYS A 165 6.22 32.84 9.50
N ALA A 166 6.33 32.87 8.17
CA ALA A 166 5.36 33.52 7.30
C ALA A 166 3.98 32.86 7.41
N LEU A 167 3.92 31.52 7.37
CA LEU A 167 2.67 30.76 7.52
C LEU A 167 2.02 30.97 8.89
N ILE A 168 2.81 30.99 9.97
CA ILE A 168 2.29 31.28 11.32
C ILE A 168 1.74 32.72 11.39
N GLY A 169 2.43 33.67 10.76
CA GLY A 169 1.97 35.06 10.67
C GLY A 169 0.62 35.18 9.97
N GLU A 170 0.47 34.54 8.82
CA GLU A 170 -0.80 34.50 8.06
C GLU A 170 -1.92 33.83 8.86
N TYR A 171 -1.65 32.67 9.47
CA TYR A 171 -2.60 31.96 10.32
C TYR A 171 -3.10 32.82 11.48
N THR A 172 -2.20 33.52 12.16
CA THR A 172 -2.54 34.39 13.30
C THR A 172 -3.42 35.55 12.85
N LYS A 173 -3.07 36.17 11.72
CA LYS A 173 -3.86 37.26 11.13
C LYS A 173 -5.28 36.82 10.77
N LEU A 174 -5.42 35.67 10.10
CA LEU A 174 -6.74 35.14 9.73
C LEU A 174 -7.61 34.84 10.96
N ASN A 175 -7.04 34.31 12.03
CA ASN A 175 -7.79 34.09 13.27
C ASN A 175 -8.25 35.41 13.91
N GLN A 176 -7.42 36.44 13.89
CA GLN A 176 -7.83 37.77 14.36
C GLN A 176 -9.00 38.32 13.53
N GLU A 177 -8.95 38.18 12.19
CA GLU A 177 -10.05 38.60 11.31
C GLU A 177 -11.35 37.80 11.58
N ILE A 178 -11.24 36.51 11.92
CA ILE A 178 -12.40 35.70 12.33
C ILE A 178 -12.99 36.22 13.63
N ASP A 179 -12.17 36.48 14.64
CA ASP A 179 -12.63 36.99 15.95
C ASP A 179 -13.33 38.35 15.81
N GLU A 180 -12.76 39.26 15.03
CA GLU A 180 -13.33 40.58 14.74
C GLU A 180 -14.69 40.45 14.01
N ARG A 181 -14.79 39.57 13.01
CA ARG A 181 -16.04 39.31 12.29
C ARG A 181 -17.10 38.67 13.17
N ASP A 182 -16.71 37.75 14.05
CA ASP A 182 -17.62 37.12 15.01
C ASP A 182 -18.16 38.12 16.03
N GLN A 183 -17.31 39.04 16.50
CA GLN A 183 -17.74 40.13 17.36
C GLN A 183 -18.74 41.04 16.65
N ARG A 184 -18.45 41.44 15.41
CA ARG A 184 -19.36 42.24 14.60
C ARG A 184 -20.70 41.54 14.35
N LEU A 185 -20.68 40.23 14.10
CA LEU A 185 -21.91 39.44 13.94
C LEU A 185 -22.75 39.42 15.23
N LYS A 186 -22.13 39.39 16.42
CA LYS A 186 -22.85 39.47 17.70
C LYS A 186 -23.53 40.83 17.88
N GLU A 187 -22.85 41.92 17.55
CA GLU A 187 -23.42 43.27 17.59
C GLU A 187 -24.63 43.39 16.67
N ILE A 188 -24.50 42.98 15.41
CA ILE A 188 -25.61 43.00 14.44
C ILE A 188 -26.80 42.19 14.96
N LYS A 189 -26.56 40.97 15.47
CA LYS A 189 -27.64 40.14 16.05
C LYS A 189 -28.32 40.82 17.25
N THR A 190 -27.56 41.54 18.07
CA THR A 190 -28.08 42.28 19.22
C THR A 190 -28.98 43.41 18.77
N ASP A 191 -28.55 44.21 17.80
CA ASP A 191 -29.32 45.36 17.30
C ASP A 191 -30.57 44.91 16.54
N MET A 192 -30.47 43.85 15.73
CA MET A 192 -31.63 43.23 15.11
C MET A 192 -32.65 42.76 16.16
N SER A 193 -32.19 42.14 17.25
CA SER A 193 -33.08 41.68 18.32
C SER A 193 -33.80 42.84 19.00
N LYS A 194 -33.10 43.95 19.28
CA LYS A 194 -33.70 45.18 19.83
C LYS A 194 -34.78 45.74 18.90
N PHE A 195 -34.50 45.82 17.60
CA PHE A 195 -35.48 46.30 16.61
C PHE A 195 -36.71 45.39 16.55
N MET A 196 -36.50 44.07 16.55
CA MET A 196 -37.60 43.10 16.60
C MET A 196 -38.46 43.22 17.86
N ASP A 197 -37.85 43.50 19.02
CA ASP A 197 -38.60 43.74 20.26
C ASP A 197 -39.38 45.05 20.23
N GLN A 198 -38.81 46.12 19.69
CA GLN A 198 -39.46 47.42 19.56
C GLN A 198 -40.71 47.35 18.66
N GLU A 199 -40.60 46.68 17.52
CA GLU A 199 -41.67 46.61 16.52
C GLU A 199 -42.61 45.39 16.71
N GLY A 200 -42.34 44.54 17.71
CA GLY A 200 -43.12 43.32 17.97
C GLY A 200 -43.01 42.27 16.85
N LEU A 201 -41.87 42.19 16.18
CA LEU A 201 -41.65 41.32 15.02
C LEU A 201 -40.92 40.02 15.41
N GLU A 202 -41.30 38.91 14.78
CA GLU A 202 -40.57 37.63 14.87
C GLU A 202 -39.84 37.26 13.56
N ARG A 203 -39.97 38.10 12.53
CA ARG A 203 -39.24 37.97 11.26
C ARG A 203 -38.89 39.31 10.65
N LEU A 204 -37.67 39.43 10.13
CA LEU A 204 -37.16 40.58 9.36
C LEU A 204 -36.81 40.14 7.94
N PHE A 205 -37.11 40.97 6.94
CA PHE A 205 -36.79 40.74 5.54
C PHE A 205 -35.76 41.75 5.07
N GLY A 206 -34.80 41.31 4.27
CA GLY A 206 -33.85 42.14 3.54
C GLY A 206 -33.71 41.64 2.11
N ASP A 207 -32.95 42.37 1.30
CA ASP A 207 -32.85 42.11 -0.15
C ASP A 207 -32.28 40.70 -0.44
N ASP A 208 -31.38 40.20 0.42
CA ASP A 208 -30.69 38.92 0.25
C ASP A 208 -31.30 37.74 1.05
N GLY A 209 -32.43 37.96 1.75
CA GLY A 209 -33.06 36.91 2.54
C GLY A 209 -33.87 37.42 3.72
N TYR A 210 -34.11 36.54 4.69
CA TYR A 210 -34.85 36.90 5.90
C TYR A 210 -34.25 36.26 7.14
N ILE A 211 -34.41 36.95 8.27
CA ILE A 211 -34.04 36.45 9.59
C ILE A 211 -35.30 36.16 10.38
N THR A 212 -35.41 34.95 10.92
CA THR A 212 -36.49 34.57 11.82
C THR A 212 -35.94 34.39 13.23
N ARG A 213 -36.64 34.95 14.21
CA ARG A 213 -36.38 34.72 15.61
C ARG A 213 -37.21 33.53 16.09
N GLN A 214 -36.54 32.57 16.69
CA GLN A 214 -37.18 31.36 17.21
C GLN A 214 -36.90 31.25 18.71
N ALA A 215 -37.95 31.10 19.49
CA ALA A 215 -37.83 30.73 20.89
C ALA A 215 -37.36 29.27 20.97
N ILE A 216 -36.18 29.05 21.53
CA ILE A 216 -35.72 27.72 21.90
C ILE A 216 -35.94 27.56 23.40
N GLN A 217 -36.77 26.60 23.72
CA GLN A 217 -36.95 26.12 25.09
C GLN A 217 -36.06 24.90 25.30
N ARG A 218 -35.11 25.01 26.22
CA ARG A 218 -34.35 23.89 26.77
C ARG A 218 -35.06 23.38 28.01
N PHE A 219 -35.13 22.07 28.09
CA PHE A 219 -35.79 21.41 29.18
C PHE A 219 -34.81 20.47 29.85
N LYS A 220 -34.93 20.39 31.17
CA LYS A 220 -34.25 19.42 32.00
C LYS A 220 -35.27 18.38 32.42
N TYR A 221 -34.81 17.17 32.68
CA TYR A 221 -35.65 16.11 33.19
C TYR A 221 -35.20 15.77 34.60
N ASP A 222 -36.18 15.49 35.45
CA ASP A 222 -35.93 14.95 36.78
C ASP A 222 -35.28 13.57 36.67
N LYS A 223 -34.10 13.41 37.28
CA LYS A 223 -33.24 12.25 37.06
C LYS A 223 -33.85 11.00 37.68
N GLU A 224 -34.44 11.15 38.85
CA GLU A 224 -35.11 10.13 39.64
C GLU A 224 -36.35 9.60 38.89
N THR A 225 -37.16 10.50 38.36
CA THR A 225 -38.35 10.15 37.57
C THR A 225 -37.98 9.43 36.26
N LEU A 226 -36.97 9.92 35.54
CA LEU A 226 -36.48 9.22 34.34
C LEU A 226 -35.92 7.84 34.65
N ARG A 227 -35.19 7.71 35.76
CA ARG A 227 -34.63 6.43 36.20
C ARG A 227 -35.73 5.42 36.52
N MET A 228 -36.77 5.83 37.26
CA MET A 228 -37.93 4.96 37.53
C MET A 228 -38.65 4.48 36.27
N ILE A 229 -38.61 5.25 35.18
CA ILE A 229 -39.25 4.88 33.91
C ILE A 229 -38.34 3.96 33.08
N LEU A 230 -37.04 4.25 33.00
CA LEU A 230 -36.10 3.59 32.08
C LEU A 230 -35.37 2.38 32.68
N GLU A 231 -35.18 2.33 34.01
CA GLU A 231 -34.46 1.25 34.70
C GLU A 231 -35.21 -0.09 34.65
N PRO A 232 -36.54 -0.16 34.86
CA PRO A 232 -37.30 -1.41 34.68
C PRO A 232 -37.32 -1.93 33.23
N LEU A 233 -36.98 -1.07 32.27
CA LEU A 233 -36.92 -1.40 30.84
C LEU A 233 -35.50 -1.75 30.39
N GLY A 234 -34.51 -1.71 31.29
CA GLY A 234 -33.10 -1.93 30.97
C GLY A 234 -32.47 -0.82 30.12
N ARG A 235 -33.18 0.28 29.87
CA ARG A 235 -32.75 1.36 28.95
C ARG A 235 -32.07 2.53 29.66
N TRP A 236 -31.93 2.49 30.99
CA TRP A 236 -31.28 3.55 31.76
C TRP A 236 -29.80 3.76 31.36
N GLN A 237 -29.11 2.67 30.99
CA GLN A 237 -27.71 2.73 30.55
C GLN A 237 -27.53 3.40 29.18
N ASP A 238 -28.60 3.57 28.39
CA ASP A 238 -28.53 4.29 27.10
C ASP A 238 -28.45 5.81 27.30
N VAL A 239 -28.85 6.29 28.47
CA VAL A 239 -28.95 7.71 28.83
C VAL A 239 -28.15 7.99 30.11
N LEU A 240 -26.89 7.52 30.14
CA LEU A 240 -25.94 7.64 31.27
C LEU A 240 -25.79 9.06 31.84
N LYS A 241 -25.94 10.06 30.98
CA LYS A 241 -26.11 11.47 31.33
C LYS A 241 -27.40 11.91 30.64
N VAL A 242 -28.25 12.69 31.31
CA VAL A 242 -29.52 13.20 30.77
C VAL A 242 -29.22 14.08 29.54
N ASP A 243 -29.10 13.42 28.39
CA ASP A 243 -28.77 14.00 27.09
C ASP A 243 -30.07 13.99 26.28
N ASP A 244 -30.63 15.17 26.05
CA ASP A 244 -31.94 15.37 25.40
C ASP A 244 -31.98 14.73 24.00
N VAL A 245 -30.85 14.65 23.30
CA VAL A 245 -30.78 14.02 21.97
C VAL A 245 -30.87 12.50 22.08
N LYS A 246 -30.18 11.90 23.06
CA LYS A 246 -30.22 10.44 23.29
C LYS A 246 -31.58 10.02 23.87
N LEU A 247 -32.10 10.79 24.83
CA LEU A 247 -33.40 10.53 25.43
C LEU A 247 -34.53 10.58 24.40
N LYS A 248 -34.52 11.54 23.47
CA LYS A 248 -35.48 11.60 22.35
C LYS A 248 -35.42 10.39 21.42
N LYS A 249 -34.25 9.75 21.25
CA LYS A 249 -34.13 8.51 20.47
C LYS A 249 -34.72 7.33 21.23
N VAL A 250 -34.34 7.15 22.49
CA VAL A 250 -34.85 6.06 23.35
C VAL A 250 -36.37 6.17 23.54
N ALA A 251 -36.89 7.39 23.78
CA ALA A 251 -38.32 7.63 23.95
C ALA A 251 -39.15 7.18 22.73
N LYS A 252 -38.62 7.27 21.50
CA LYS A 252 -39.30 6.81 20.27
C LYS A 252 -39.48 5.29 20.17
N GLU A 253 -38.82 4.52 21.03
CA GLU A 253 -38.91 3.06 21.07
C GLU A 253 -39.77 2.55 22.24
N LEU A 254 -40.18 3.45 23.16
CA LEU A 254 -40.96 3.09 24.34
C LEU A 254 -42.47 2.97 24.07
N PRO A 255 -43.23 2.24 24.89
CA PRO A 255 -44.70 2.28 24.86
C PRO A 255 -45.29 3.68 25.12
N ALA A 256 -46.48 3.95 24.58
CA ALA A 256 -47.09 5.28 24.57
C ALA A 256 -47.33 5.87 25.97
N ASP A 257 -47.70 5.03 26.94
CA ASP A 257 -47.91 5.41 28.35
C ASP A 257 -46.60 5.88 29.01
N LYS A 258 -45.47 5.25 28.68
CA LYS A 258 -44.15 5.61 29.20
C LYS A 258 -43.60 6.88 28.54
N ARG A 259 -43.85 7.08 27.24
CA ARG A 259 -43.54 8.34 26.55
C ARG A 259 -44.27 9.52 27.18
N ALA A 260 -45.57 9.36 27.45
CA ALA A 260 -46.37 10.38 28.10
C ALA A 260 -45.79 10.75 29.49
N LYS A 261 -45.35 9.76 30.27
CA LYS A 261 -44.70 9.99 31.58
C LYS A 261 -43.36 10.73 31.47
N ILE A 262 -42.55 10.44 30.45
CA ILE A 262 -41.28 11.14 30.20
C ILE A 262 -41.54 12.61 29.81
N GLU A 263 -42.54 12.86 28.96
CA GLU A 263 -42.92 14.23 28.58
C GLU A 263 -43.48 15.02 29.78
N THR A 264 -44.24 14.39 30.68
CA THR A 264 -44.70 15.06 31.91
C THR A 264 -43.60 15.33 32.93
N ALA A 265 -42.49 14.58 32.88
CA ALA A 265 -41.32 14.77 33.74
C ALA A 265 -40.37 15.88 33.23
N ARG A 266 -40.67 16.45 32.05
CA ARG A 266 -39.90 17.49 31.40
C ARG A 266 -40.19 18.84 32.07
N GLN A 267 -39.15 19.45 32.64
CA GLN A 267 -39.21 20.76 33.27
C GLN A 267 -38.49 21.78 32.39
N LEU A 268 -39.10 22.95 32.18
CA LEU A 268 -38.45 24.03 31.44
C LEU A 268 -37.23 24.52 32.24
N ASP A 269 -36.06 24.51 31.63
CA ASP A 269 -34.79 24.92 32.25
C ASP A 269 -34.44 26.34 31.83
N LYS A 270 -34.41 26.61 30.52
CA LYS A 270 -34.12 27.93 29.96
C LYS A 270 -34.87 28.15 28.67
N GLU A 271 -35.39 29.36 28.49
CA GLU A 271 -35.87 29.85 27.20
C GLU A 271 -34.93 30.94 26.70
N TYR A 272 -34.45 30.78 25.47
CA TYR A 272 -33.66 31.82 24.80
C TYR A 272 -34.06 31.91 23.33
N LYS A 273 -33.99 33.11 22.78
CA LYS A 273 -34.30 33.35 21.38
C LYS A 273 -33.03 33.20 20.54
N ILE A 274 -33.12 32.49 19.41
CA ILE A 274 -32.05 32.46 18.40
C ILE A 274 -32.51 33.14 17.12
N LEU A 275 -31.57 33.77 16.43
CA LEU A 275 -31.79 34.30 15.08
C LEU A 275 -31.29 33.28 14.06
N SER A 276 -32.17 32.90 13.14
CA SER A 276 -31.85 32.02 12.01
C SER A 276 -31.97 32.80 10.70
N LEU A 277 -30.89 32.83 9.92
CA LEU A 277 -30.82 33.47 8.61
C LEU A 277 -31.15 32.46 7.52
N LYS A 278 -32.03 32.83 6.58
CA LYS A 278 -32.27 32.09 5.34
C LYS A 278 -32.06 33.02 4.14
N LYS A 279 -31.19 32.62 3.21
CA LYS A 279 -30.92 33.38 1.97
C LYS A 279 -32.04 33.17 0.94
N SER A 280 -32.32 34.20 0.14
CA SER A 280 -33.19 34.10 -1.04
C SER A 280 -32.46 33.39 -2.20
N ALA A 281 -33.19 32.68 -3.05
CA ALA A 281 -32.62 31.78 -4.08
C ALA A 281 -31.89 32.50 -5.23
N SER A 282 -31.84 33.83 -5.26
CA SER A 282 -31.26 34.64 -6.33
C SER A 282 -29.76 34.95 -6.17
N SER A 283 -29.09 34.50 -5.10
CA SER A 283 -27.66 34.76 -4.84
C SER A 283 -26.74 33.53 -4.88
N GLN A 284 -27.18 32.42 -5.50
CA GLN A 284 -26.27 31.33 -5.88
C GLN A 284 -25.70 31.59 -7.28
N GLY A 285 -24.55 32.25 -7.34
CA GLY A 285 -23.75 32.38 -8.54
C GLY A 285 -22.26 32.35 -8.21
N GLY A 286 -21.59 31.24 -8.56
CA GLY A 286 -20.14 31.15 -8.73
C GLY A 286 -19.36 30.53 -7.57
N GLY A 287 -19.02 29.25 -7.69
CA GLY A 287 -18.07 28.59 -6.77
C GLY A 287 -17.94 27.10 -7.06
N ALA A 288 -17.13 26.78 -8.06
CA ALA A 288 -16.98 25.48 -8.69
C ALA A 288 -16.57 24.34 -7.73
N GLY A 289 -16.85 23.12 -8.18
CA GLY A 289 -16.68 21.89 -7.44
C GLY A 289 -15.29 21.66 -6.84
N LYS A 290 -15.30 20.97 -5.70
CA LYS A 290 -14.23 20.04 -5.38
C LYS A 290 -14.15 18.99 -6.50
N LYS A 291 -13.05 19.03 -7.26
CA LYS A 291 -11.88 18.27 -6.79
C LYS A 291 -11.17 19.08 -5.71
#